data_AF-A0A956ELC7-F1
#
_entry.id   AF-A0A956ELC7-F1
#
_cell.length_a   1.000
_cell.length_b   1.000
_cell.length_c   1.000
_cell.angle_alpha   90.00
_cell.angle_beta   90.00
_cell.angle_gamma   90.00
#
_symmetry.space_group_name_H-M   'P 1'
#
loop_
_entity.id
_entity.type
_entity.pdbx_description
1 polymer ?
#
loop_
_entity_poly.entity_id
_entity_poly.type
_entity_poly.pdbx_seq_one_letter_code
_entity_poly.pdbx_strand_id
1 'polypeptide(L)'
;AHYWVLAHVTPSFDADGTLVGHHSNRRLPARGAIREVEPVYRTLVAEERRHQSGPQAATAGLDLLHRLLDEQGTTYEAWVWDITNRYAA
;
A
#
# COMPACT_ATOMS: atom_id res chain seq x y z
N ALA A 1 3.00 13.61 3.75
CA ALA A 1 1.78 12.78 3.58
C ALA A 1 2.22 11.35 3.35
N HIS A 2 1.58 10.37 4.00
CA HIS A 2 1.84 8.94 3.83
C HIS A 2 0.68 8.33 3.04
N TYR A 3 0.95 7.78 1.85
CA TYR A 3 -0.06 7.13 1.01
C TYR A 3 0.60 6.09 0.08
N TRP A 4 -0.18 5.12 -0.39
CA TRP A 4 0.25 4.14 -1.39
C TRP A 4 -0.06 4.65 -2.81
N VAL A 5 0.56 4.08 -3.84
CA VAL A 5 0.21 4.36 -5.24
C VAL A 5 0.04 3.05 -6.00
N LEU A 6 -0.77 3.07 -7.05
CA LEU A 6 -0.70 2.05 -8.08
C LEU A 6 0.29 2.52 -9.16
N ALA A 7 1.35 1.76 -9.37
CA ALA A 7 2.35 2.04 -10.39
C ALA A 7 2.18 1.07 -11.56
N HIS A 8 1.87 1.61 -12.74
CA HIS A 8 2.06 0.87 -13.99
C HIS A 8 3.49 1.14 -14.47
N VAL A 9 4.25 0.08 -14.76
CA VAL A 9 5.59 0.17 -15.34
C VAL A 9 5.59 -0.54 -16.69
N THR A 10 6.02 0.15 -17.73
CA THR A 10 6.11 -0.39 -19.10
C THR A 10 7.56 -0.28 -19.58
N PRO A 11 8.18 -1.37 -20.06
CA PRO A 11 9.50 -1.30 -20.66
C PRO A 11 9.46 -0.51 -21.98
N SER A 12 10.54 0.23 -22.25
CA SER A 12 10.75 0.97 -23.49
C SER A 12 11.86 0.31 -24.30
N PHE A 13 11.62 0.12 -25.59
CA PHE A 13 12.58 -0.51 -26.51
C PHE A 13 12.96 0.46 -27.63
N ASP A 14 14.20 0.36 -28.13
CA ASP A 14 14.62 1.05 -29.34
C ASP A 14 14.14 0.33 -30.62
N ALA A 15 14.54 0.83 -31.79
CA ALA A 15 14.14 0.30 -33.09
C ALA A 15 14.63 -1.15 -33.34
N ASP A 16 15.71 -1.56 -32.67
CA ASP A 16 16.28 -2.91 -32.78
C ASP A 16 15.68 -3.87 -31.74
N GLY A 17 14.73 -3.39 -30.93
CA GLY A 17 14.08 -4.18 -29.87
C GLY A 17 14.93 -4.30 -28.60
N THR A 18 15.97 -3.48 -28.44
CA THR A 18 16.80 -3.48 -27.24
C THR A 18 16.11 -2.70 -26.12
N LEU A 19 16.09 -3.25 -24.90
CA LEU A 19 15.54 -2.57 -23.73
C LEU A 19 16.38 -1.32 -23.41
N VAL A 20 15.79 -0.13 -23.50
CA VAL A 20 16.48 1.15 -23.27
C VAL A 20 15.97 1.92 -22.05
N GLY A 21 14.90 1.44 -21.42
CA GLY A 21 14.39 2.06 -20.20
C GLY A 21 13.03 1.53 -19.77
N HIS A 22 12.42 2.22 -18.80
CA HIS A 22 11.06 1.95 -18.34
C HIS A 22 10.32 3.27 -18.16
N HIS A 23 9.06 3.32 -18.60
CA HIS A 23 8.13 4.38 -18.24
C HIS A 23 7.27 3.94 -17.07
N SER A 24 7.09 4.80 -16.06
CA SER A 24 6.19 4.53 -14.94
C SER A 24 5.14 5.61 -14.77
N ASN A 25 3.87 5.22 -14.76
CA ASN A 25 2.75 6.07 -14.38
C ASN A 25 2.25 5.67 -12.99
N ARG A 26 2.13 6.65 -12.08
CA ARG A 26 1.67 6.43 -10.71
C ARG A 26 0.32 7.11 -10.51
N ARG A 27 -0.66 6.31 -10.08
CA ARG A 27 -1.98 6.80 -9.68
C ARG A 27 -2.05 6.89 -8.16
N LEU A 28 -2.27 8.10 -7.65
CA LEU A 28 -2.54 8.33 -6.24
C LEU A 28 -3.96 7.84 -5.89
N PRO A 29 -4.21 7.43 -4.63
CA PRO A 29 -5.49 6.90 -4.21
C PRO A 29 -6.48 8.05 -3.98
N ALA A 30 -7.76 7.79 -4.24
CA ALA A 30 -8.80 8.78 -4.02
C ALA A 30 -8.85 9.20 -2.55
N ARG A 31 -9.29 10.44 -2.28
CA ARG A 31 -9.38 10.97 -0.90
C ARG A 31 -10.25 10.12 0.03
N GLY A 32 -11.27 9.44 -0.50
CA GLY A 32 -12.09 8.50 0.26
C GLY A 32 -11.27 7.32 0.79
N ALA A 33 -10.44 6.72 -0.07
CA ALA A 33 -9.57 5.61 0.30
C ALA A 33 -8.55 6.05 1.37
N ILE A 34 -7.97 7.25 1.23
CA ILE A 34 -7.03 7.78 2.23
C ILE A 34 -7.70 7.89 3.61
N ARG A 35 -8.92 8.45 3.68
CA ARG A 35 -9.67 8.59 4.94
C ARG A 35 -9.98 7.24 5.59
N GLU A 36 -10.19 6.19 4.80
CA GLU A 36 -10.43 4.84 5.31
C GLU A 36 -9.16 4.19 5.89
N VAL A 37 -8.00 4.44 5.27
CA VAL A 37 -6.71 3.90 5.74
C VAL A 37 -6.13 4.68 6.93
N GLU A 38 -6.39 5.98 7.03
CA GLU A 38 -5.91 6.83 8.13
C GLU A 38 -6.10 6.22 9.55
N PRO A 39 -7.28 5.70 9.96
CA PRO A 39 -7.44 5.06 11.26
C PRO A 39 -6.59 3.79 11.41
N VAL A 40 -6.52 2.95 10.37
CA VAL A 40 -5.68 1.74 10.38
C VAL A 40 -4.21 2.14 10.57
N TYR A 41 -3.73 3.11 9.78
CA TYR A 41 -2.35 3.59 9.87
C TYR A 41 -2.01 4.15 11.25
N ARG A 42 -2.91 4.91 11.88
CA ARG A 42 -2.71 5.39 13.27
C ARG A 42 -2.56 4.24 14.26
N THR A 43 -3.36 3.19 14.12
CA THR A 43 -3.29 1.98 14.97
C THR A 43 -1.96 1.26 14.79
N LEU A 44 -1.46 1.11 13.56
CA LEU A 44 -0.16 0.48 13.29
C LEU A 44 0.99 1.30 13.87
N VAL A 45 1.00 2.62 13.65
CA VAL A 45 2.03 3.52 14.22
C VAL A 45 2.03 3.48 15.75
N ALA A 46 0.86 3.38 16.38
CA ALA A 46 0.75 3.25 17.82
C ALA A 46 1.36 1.94 18.33
N GLU A 47 1.18 0.83 17.61
CA GLU A 47 1.79 -0.46 17.93
C GLU A 47 3.31 -0.43 17.73
N GLU A 48 3.77 0.03 16.56
CA GLU A 48 5.20 0.16 16.23
C GLU A 48 5.98 0.93 17.31
N ARG A 49 5.40 2.01 17.84
CA ARG A 49 6.00 2.84 18.91
C ARG A 49 6.20 2.12 20.24
N ARG A 50 5.62 0.94 20.44
CA ARG A 50 5.79 0.13 21.66
C ARG A 50 7.09 -0.68 21.65
N HIS A 51 7.74 -0.78 20.49
CA HIS A 51 8.93 -1.60 20.28
C HIS A 51 10.18 -0.74 20.22
N GLN A 52 11.28 -1.24 20.80
CA GLN A 52 12.53 -0.48 20.94
C GLN A 52 13.43 -0.57 19.70
N SER A 53 13.20 -1.55 18.82
CA SER A 53 14.00 -1.75 17.62
C SER A 53 13.13 -1.64 16.36
N GLY A 54 13.70 -1.04 15.31
CA GLY A 54 13.04 -0.89 14.02
C GLY A 54 12.53 -2.23 13.43
N PRO A 55 13.32 -3.31 13.44
CA PRO A 55 12.86 -4.62 12.97
C PRO A 55 11.66 -5.16 13.76
N GLN A 56 11.69 -5.09 15.11
CA GLN A 56 10.56 -5.56 15.93
C GLN A 56 9.31 -4.71 15.71
N ALA A 57 9.47 -3.38 15.61
CA ALA A 57 8.38 -2.48 15.30
C ALA A 57 7.72 -2.86 13.96
N ALA A 58 8.51 -3.04 12.91
CA ALA A 58 8.00 -3.41 11.59
C ALA A 58 7.28 -4.76 11.59
N THR A 59 7.84 -5.78 12.25
CA THR A 59 7.17 -7.08 12.40
C THR A 59 5.85 -6.94 13.15
N ALA A 60 5.83 -6.23 14.28
CA ALA A 60 4.62 -6.06 15.09
C ALA A 60 3.52 -5.26 14.36
N GLY A 61 3.90 -4.23 13.61
CA GLY A 61 2.98 -3.47 12.75
C GLY A 61 2.39 -4.35 11.64
N LEU A 62 3.21 -5.16 10.98
CA LEU A 62 2.74 -6.09 9.94
C LEU A 62 1.81 -7.17 10.51
N ASP A 63 2.16 -7.77 11.65
CA ASP A 63 1.33 -8.78 12.31
C ASP A 63 -0.01 -8.21 12.77
N LEU A 64 -0.02 -6.97 13.28
CA LEU A 64 -1.26 -6.28 13.63
C LEU A 64 -2.12 -5.99 12.40
N LEU A 65 -1.52 -5.55 11.29
CA LEU A 65 -2.25 -5.34 10.04
C LEU A 65 -2.91 -6.63 9.55
N HIS A 66 -2.18 -7.75 9.52
CA HIS A 66 -2.74 -9.04 9.13
C HIS A 66 -3.90 -9.45 10.02
N ARG A 67 -3.77 -9.35 11.35
CA ARG A 67 -4.88 -9.66 12.27
C ARG A 67 -6.13 -8.82 12.01
N LEU A 68 -5.98 -7.51 11.81
CA LEU A 68 -7.11 -6.62 11.53
C LEU A 68 -7.84 -6.98 10.22
N LEU A 69 -7.11 -7.46 9.22
CA LEU A 69 -7.67 -7.87 7.93
C LEU A 69 -8.29 -9.27 8.00
N ASP A 70 -7.68 -10.19 8.75
CA ASP A 70 -8.21 -11.53 9.01
C ASP A 70 -9.54 -11.46 9.78
N GLU A 71 -9.66 -10.54 10.76
CA GLU A 71 -10.92 -10.26 11.47
C GLU A 71 -12.04 -9.79 10.52
N GLN A 72 -11.67 -9.20 9.38
CA GLN A 72 -12.60 -8.77 8.33
C GLN A 72 -12.74 -9.81 7.20
N GLY A 73 -12.06 -10.95 7.30
CA GLY A 73 -12.10 -12.01 6.30
C GLY A 73 -11.49 -11.63 4.95
N THR A 74 -10.50 -10.73 4.93
CA THR A 74 -9.84 -10.26 3.69
C THR A 74 -8.32 -10.34 3.79
N THR A 75 -7.63 -10.30 2.65
CA THR A 75 -6.17 -10.12 2.60
C THR A 75 -5.79 -8.66 2.35
N TYR A 76 -4.51 -8.34 2.52
CA TYR A 76 -3.98 -7.01 2.23
C TYR A 76 -4.22 -6.58 0.78
N GLU A 77 -3.90 -7.46 -0.18
CA GLU A 77 -4.05 -7.17 -1.60
C GLU A 77 -5.53 -6.95 -1.96
N ALA A 78 -6.41 -7.84 -1.49
CA ALA A 78 -7.84 -7.73 -1.73
C ALA A 78 -8.40 -6.43 -1.15
N TRP A 79 -8.02 -6.09 0.08
CA TRP A 79 -8.44 -4.85 0.74
C TRP A 79 -7.93 -3.60 0.02
N VAL A 80 -6.64 -3.54 -0.36
CA VAL A 80 -6.07 -2.40 -1.09
C VAL A 80 -6.77 -2.19 -2.44
N TRP A 81 -7.07 -3.26 -3.18
CA TRP A 81 -7.81 -3.17 -4.44
C TRP A 81 -9.25 -2.70 -4.23
N ASP A 82 -9.92 -3.25 -3.22
CA ASP A 82 -11.29 -2.93 -2.86
C ASP A 82 -11.43 -1.44 -2.47
N ILE A 83 -10.64 -0.94 -1.51
CA ILE A 83 -10.66 0.50 -1.17
C ILE A 83 -10.26 1.38 -2.36
N THR A 84 -9.33 0.93 -3.22
CA THR A 84 -8.92 1.74 -4.37
C THR A 84 -10.04 1.86 -5.39
N ASN A 85 -10.76 0.77 -5.65
CA ASN A 85 -11.83 0.72 -6.64
C ASN A 85 -13.14 1.34 -6.13
N ARG A 86 -13.50 1.14 -4.86
CA ARG A 86 -14.72 1.73 -4.27
C ARG A 86 -14.77 3.25 -4.34
N TYR A 87 -13.61 3.90 -4.25
CA TYR A 87 -13.49 5.36 -4.31
C TYR A 87 -12.94 5.87 -5.65
N ALA A 88 -12.76 4.99 -6.65
CA ALA A 88 -12.43 5.41 -8.00
C ALA A 88 -13.67 6.09 -8.62
N ALA A 89 -13.68 7.42 -8.60
CA ALA A 89 -14.63 8.24 -9.33
C ALA A 89 -14.04 8.62 -10.70
#